data_AF-A0A562EMY9-F1
#
_entry.id   AF-A0A562EMY9-F1
#
_cell.length_a   1.000
_cell.length_b   1.000
_cell.length_c   1.000
_cell.angle_alpha   90.00
_cell.angle_beta   90.00
_cell.angle_gamma   90.00
#
_symmetry.space_group_name_H-M   'P 1'
#
loop_
_entity.id
_entity.type
_entity.pdbx_description
1 polymer ?
#
loop_
_entity_poly.entity_id
_entity_poly.type
_entity_poly.pdbx_seq_one_letter_code
_entity_poly.pdbx_strand_id
1 'polypeptide(L)' 'MAVDPTLLSILACPEDKGPLLLVDDAVLYNPRLRRAYPIENGIPVLLVDEAREVTDAEHEDFTARGVAGWSTD' A
#
# COMPACT_ATOMS: atom_id res chain seq x y z
N MET A 1 22.10 -10.78 2.34
CA MET A 1 21.62 -10.43 1.00
C MET A 1 20.60 -9.32 1.20
N ALA A 2 20.99 -8.07 0.98
CA ALA A 2 20.12 -6.91 1.20
C ALA A 2 19.12 -6.84 0.05
N VAL A 3 17.83 -6.70 0.36
CA VAL A 3 16.81 -6.39 -0.65
C VAL A 3 17.16 -5.02 -1.23
N ASP A 4 17.21 -4.93 -2.56
CA ASP A 4 17.62 -3.72 -3.28
C ASP A 4 16.65 -2.56 -2.98
N PRO A 5 17.13 -1.39 -2.51
CA PRO A 5 16.28 -0.21 -2.26
C PRO A 5 15.48 0.24 -3.51
N THR A 6 15.98 -0.09 -4.70
CA THR A 6 15.32 0.14 -5.99
C THR A 6 14.11 -0.79 -6.19
N LEU A 7 14.09 -1.99 -5.59
CA LEU A 7 12.91 -2.88 -5.62
C LEU A 7 11.83 -2.41 -4.65
N LEU A 8 12.20 -1.74 -3.55
CA LEU A 8 11.25 -1.20 -2.56
C LEU A 8 10.65 0.14 -3.01
N SER A 9 11.35 0.94 -3.82
CA SER A 9 10.79 2.13 -4.49
C SER A 9 9.82 1.79 -5.63
N ILE A 10 9.72 0.51 -6.04
CA ILE A 10 8.81 0.03 -7.09
C ILE A 10 7.40 -0.28 -6.57
N LEU A 11 7.19 -0.46 -5.26
CA LEU A 11 5.86 -0.69 -4.68
C LEU A 11 5.04 0.61 -4.61
N ALA A 12 4.72 1.09 -5.79
CA ALA A 12 3.82 2.18 -6.04
C ALA A 12 2.44 1.63 -6.39
N CYS A 13 1.42 2.48 -6.26
CA CYS A 13 0.09 2.17 -6.72
C CYS A 13 0.12 1.78 -8.22
N PRO A 14 -0.52 0.67 -8.63
CA PRO A 14 -0.56 0.26 -10.03
C PRO A 14 -1.29 1.28 -10.92
N GLU A 15 -2.16 2.11 -10.34
CA GLU A 15 -2.95 3.12 -11.04
C GLU A 15 -2.22 4.47 -11.14
N ASP A 16 -1.94 5.14 -10.01
CA ASP A 16 -1.36 6.50 -10.01
C ASP A 16 0.16 6.56 -9.88
N LYS A 17 0.83 5.41 -9.72
CA LYS A 17 2.28 5.29 -9.52
C LYS A 17 2.83 6.05 -8.30
N GLY A 18 1.96 6.46 -7.38
CA GLY A 18 2.35 7.10 -6.13
C GLY A 18 2.51 6.11 -4.96
N PRO A 19 2.96 6.61 -3.80
CA PRO A 19 3.23 5.79 -2.62
C PRO A 19 1.99 5.11 -2.02
N LEU A 20 2.17 3.95 -1.35
CA LEU A 20 1.13 3.18 -0.65
C LEU A 20 1.42 2.97 0.85
N LEU A 21 0.50 3.30 1.74
CA LEU A 21 0.67 3.02 3.17
C LEU A 21 0.52 1.52 3.45
N LEU A 22 1.42 0.93 4.22
CA LEU A 22 1.27 -0.43 4.72
C LEU A 22 0.46 -0.39 6.02
N VAL A 23 -0.64 -1.14 6.07
CA VAL A 23 -1.52 -1.26 7.23
C VAL A 23 -1.47 -2.71 7.73
N ASP A 24 -0.93 -2.89 8.94
CA ASP A 24 -0.85 -4.17 9.68
C ASP A 24 -0.29 -5.36 8.87
N ASP A 25 0.68 -5.13 7.97
CA ASP A 25 1.25 -6.14 7.06
C ASP A 25 0.21 -6.87 6.17
N ALA A 26 -1.01 -6.34 6.10
CA ALA A 26 -2.15 -7.00 5.46
C ALA A 26 -2.70 -6.23 4.26
N VAL A 27 -2.52 -4.91 4.22
CA VAL A 27 -3.08 -4.03 3.19
C VAL A 27 -2.07 -2.98 2.77
N LEU A 28 -1.94 -2.76 1.46
CA LEU A 28 -1.33 -1.57 0.91
C LEU A 28 -2.42 -0.57 0.52
N TYR A 29 -2.36 0.63 1.08
CA TYR A 29 -3.41 1.62 0.99
C TYR A 29 -2.97 2.87 0.23
N ASN A 30 -3.70 3.25 -0.81
CA ASN A 30 -3.56 4.54 -1.48
C ASN A 30 -4.56 5.56 -0.91
N PRO A 31 -4.13 6.53 -0.08
CA PRO A 31 -5.02 7.55 0.46
C PRO A 31 -5.52 8.55 -0.59
N ARG A 32 -4.80 8.73 -1.71
CA ARG A 32 -5.16 9.67 -2.79
C ARG A 32 -6.34 9.17 -3.60
N LEU A 33 -6.35 7.86 -3.90
CA LEU A 33 -7.41 7.19 -4.66
C LEU A 33 -8.43 6.47 -3.77
N ARG A 34 -8.19 6.40 -2.46
CA ARG A 34 -8.97 5.62 -1.49
C ARG A 34 -9.14 4.16 -1.91
N ARG A 35 -8.03 3.56 -2.35
CA ARG A 35 -7.93 2.17 -2.79
C ARG A 35 -7.07 1.36 -1.84
N ALA A 36 -7.56 0.18 -1.45
CA ALA A 36 -6.81 -0.78 -0.66
C ALA A 36 -6.52 -2.03 -1.49
N TYR A 37 -5.26 -2.46 -1.48
CA TYR A 37 -4.74 -3.63 -2.16
C TYR A 37 -4.41 -4.69 -1.09
N PRO A 38 -4.99 -5.90 -1.16
CA PRO A 38 -4.73 -6.92 -0.15
C PRO A 38 -3.32 -7.51 -0.29
N ILE A 39 -2.78 -8.02 0.82
CA ILE A 39 -1.59 -8.86 0.85
C ILE A 39 -2.04 -10.29 1.14
N GLU A 40 -1.84 -11.19 0.18
CA GLU A 40 -2.26 -12.58 0.27
C GLU A 40 -1.04 -13.50 0.30
N ASN A 41 -0.94 -14.36 1.32
CA ASN A 41 0.23 -15.22 1.51
C ASN A 41 1.57 -14.44 1.53
N GLY A 42 1.56 -13.21 2.05
CA GLY A 42 2.72 -12.31 2.06
C GLY A 42 3.05 -11.68 0.69
N ILE A 43 2.18 -11.83 -0.31
CA ILE A 43 2.34 -11.28 -1.66
C ILE A 43 1.34 -10.13 -1.86
N PRO A 44 1.79 -8.90 -2.12
CA PRO A 44 0.91 -7.80 -2.48
C PRO A 44 0.17 -8.06 -3.80
N VAL A 45 -1.16 -7.97 -3.77
CA VAL A 45 -2.01 -8.05 -4.96
C VAL A 45 -2.17 -6.64 -5.54
N LEU A 46 -1.16 -6.18 -6.29
CA LEU A 46 -1.15 -4.86 -6.94
C LEU A 46 -1.84 -4.86 -8.31
N LEU A 47 -3.09 -5.33 -8.34
CA LEU A 47 -3.96 -5.26 -9.51
C LEU A 47 -5.07 -4.24 -9.26
N VAL A 48 -5.32 -3.36 -10.23
CA VAL A 48 -6.36 -2.32 -10.10
C VAL A 48 -7.75 -2.94 -9.90
N ASP A 49 -8.02 -4.06 -10.58
CA ASP A 49 -9.32 -4.75 -10.50
C ASP A 49 -9.55 -5.47 -9.15
N GLU A 50 -8.47 -5.83 -8.45
CA GLU A 50 -8.53 -6.44 -7.11
C GLU A 50 -8.51 -5.38 -6.00
N ALA A 51 -8.39 -4.10 -6.36
CA ALA A 51 -8.36 -3.02 -5.40
C ALA A 51 -9.77 -2.71 -4.88
N ARG A 52 -9.95 -2.80 -3.56
CA ARG A 52 -11.22 -2.41 -2.94
C ARG A 52 -11.27 -0.90 -2.68
N GLU A 53 -12.47 -0.35 -2.75
CA GLU A 53 -12.72 0.99 -2.22
C GLU A 53 -12.70 0.97 -0.69
N VAL A 54 -12.30 2.11 -0.13
CA VAL A 54 -12.16 2.32 1.30
C VAL A 54 -13.19 3.35 1.74
N THR A 55 -13.98 2.99 2.76
CA THR A 55 -14.98 3.88 3.36
C THR A 55 -14.32 5.05 4.11
N ASP A 56 -15.08 6.08 4.48
CA ASP A 56 -14.53 7.22 5.25
C ASP A 56 -13.91 6.78 6.59
N ALA A 57 -14.58 5.89 7.32
CA ALA A 57 -14.09 5.38 8.60
C ALA A 57 -12.79 4.59 8.44
N GLU A 58 -12.71 3.75 7.40
CA GLU A 58 -11.48 3.01 7.09
C GLU A 58 -10.37 3.93 6.57
N HIS A 59 -10.70 5.00 5.85
CA HIS A 59 -9.72 6.00 5.40
C HIS A 59 -9.05 6.67 6.60
N GLU A 60 -9.84 7.06 7.60
CA GLU A 60 -9.33 7.63 8.85
C GLU A 60 -8.44 6.63 9.60
N ASP A 61 -8.89 5.38 9.77
CA ASP A 61 -8.11 4.33 10.45
C ASP A 61 -6.79 4.01 9.72
N PHE A 62 -6.86 3.79 8.40
CA PHE A 62 -5.70 3.44 7.58
C PHE A 62 -4.70 4.58 7.47
N THR A 63 -5.15 5.84 7.45
CA THR A 63 -4.25 6.99 7.44
C THR A 63 -3.60 7.20 8.81
N ALA A 64 -4.31 6.91 9.91
CA ALA A 64 -3.77 7.05 11.26
C ALA A 64 -2.73 5.98 11.61
N ARG A 65 -2.90 4.76 11.11
CA ARG A 65 -2.06 3.61 11.48
C ARG A 65 -1.11 3.15 10.37
N GLY A 66 -1.39 3.52 9.13
CA GLY A 66 -0.59 3.14 7.98
C GLY A 66 0.81 3.74 8.03
N VAL A 67 1.81 2.90 7.79
CA VAL A 67 3.21 3.33 7.73
C VAL A 67 3.65 3.46 6.28
N ALA A 68 4.35 4.55 5.96
CA ALA A 68 5.00 4.68 4.66
C ALA A 68 6.21 3.73 4.63
N GLY A 69 6.04 2.57 4.00
CA GLY A 69 7.03 1.51 3.94
C GLY A 69 8.16 1.77 2.95
N TRP A 70 8.88 2.90 3.04
CA TRP A 70 10.12 3.14 2.27
C TRP A 70 10.93 4.37 2.75
N SER A 71 10.79 4.79 4.01
CA SER A 71 11.71 5.79 4.56
C SER A 71 13.10 5.15 4.66
N THR A 72 13.97 5.49 3.72
CA THR A 72 15.41 5.21 3.76
C THR A 72 16.02 6.04 4.88
N ASP A 73 16.33 5.38 6.00
CA ASP A 73 17.61 5.60 6.67
C ASP A 73 18.67 4.69 6.02
#